data_AF-A0A2M7PQ14-F1
#
_entry.id   AF-A0A2M7PQ14-F1
#
_cell.length_a   1.000
_cell.length_b   1.000
_cell.length_c   1.000
_cell.angle_alpha   90.00
_cell.angle_beta   90.00
_cell.angle_gamma   90.00
#
_symmetry.space_group_name_H-M   'P 1'
#
loop_
_entity.id
_entity.type
_entity.pdbx_description
1 polymer ?
#
loop_
_entity_poly.entity_id
_entity_poly.type
_entity_poly.pdbx_seq_one_letter_code
_entity_poly.pdbx_strand_id
1 'polypeptide(L)'
;RDAQIVFDSVYRIDNENLAIDITIVEGNKYYFRNITWVGNTVYPSAFLSAILGIQKGDVYNKELLETNLQYNPNGFDVSSQYMDNGYLFFNAQPIETFVDHDSIDMEIRIFEGKQARINEVTVKGNLKTNDHVIIRELRTRPGQLFSRSDIIRTTRELANLGYFNAESITPNINPNAAEGTVDIEYEVEETSADQIELSGGWGYGRIIGTIGLSFNNFSLNNFFKKDAWKPIPSGDGQKLALKFQTYGKDYLSWNVSFTEPWLGGKKPNALTVSYYHSIYSNGLPKSDTLRSSFVINGVTVGIGKRLEWPDDFFTFYQGINIQLYNLTNYSTIFYIGDGNGKFNNLSYE
;
A
#
# COMPACT_ATOMS: atom_id res chain seq x y z
N ARG A 1 -14.52 25.89 25.46
CA ARG A 1 -15.73 26.72 25.65
C ARG A 1 -15.36 28.04 26.32
N ASP A 2 -14.62 27.97 27.42
CA ASP A 2 -14.17 29.18 28.15
C ASP A 2 -12.77 29.65 27.70
N ALA A 3 -12.06 28.80 26.96
CA ALA A 3 -10.80 29.15 26.33
C ALA A 3 -11.02 30.13 25.18
N GLN A 4 -10.34 31.28 25.20
CA GLN A 4 -10.40 32.29 24.15
C GLN A 4 -9.03 32.94 23.93
N ILE A 5 -8.73 33.24 22.67
CA ILE A 5 -7.60 34.11 22.32
C ILE A 5 -8.07 35.53 22.59
N VAL A 6 -7.40 36.21 23.53
CA VAL A 6 -7.72 37.59 23.90
C VAL A 6 -6.96 38.58 23.02
N PHE A 7 -5.75 38.19 22.62
CA PHE A 7 -4.90 39.01 21.77
C PHE A 7 -3.99 38.11 20.95
N ASP A 8 -3.86 38.42 19.66
CA ASP A 8 -2.87 37.85 18.77
C ASP A 8 -2.15 38.95 17.97
N SER A 9 -0.85 38.81 17.78
CA SER A 9 -0.03 39.71 16.98
C SER A 9 1.07 38.96 16.26
N VAL A 10 1.33 39.37 15.01
CA VAL A 10 2.44 38.85 14.21
C VAL A 10 3.29 40.03 13.77
N TYR A 11 4.57 40.03 14.13
CA TYR A 11 5.50 41.09 13.75
C TYR A 11 6.89 40.55 13.43
N ARG A 12 7.59 41.23 12.52
CA ARG A 12 8.98 40.89 12.20
C ARG A 12 9.88 41.43 13.31
N ILE A 13 10.71 40.55 13.87
CA ILE A 13 11.80 40.98 14.76
C ILE A 13 12.92 41.56 13.90
N ASP A 14 13.25 40.92 12.78
CA ASP A 14 14.23 41.37 11.78
C ASP A 14 13.92 40.77 10.39
N ASN A 15 14.89 40.79 9.47
CA ASN A 15 14.71 40.30 8.10
C ASN A 15 14.61 38.77 7.99
N GLU A 16 15.08 38.02 8.99
CA GLU A 16 15.11 36.56 9.00
C GLU A 16 14.16 35.96 10.06
N ASN A 17 13.72 36.77 11.04
CA ASN A 17 12.93 36.32 12.18
C ASN A 17 11.56 37.01 12.29
N LEU A 18 10.53 36.22 12.55
CA LEU A 18 9.15 36.65 12.76
C LEU A 18 8.65 36.15 14.11
N ALA A 19 8.11 37.06 14.93
CA ALA A 19 7.46 36.75 16.20
C ALA A 19 5.95 36.62 16.03
N ILE A 20 5.37 35.71 16.82
CA ILE A 20 3.94 35.53 16.96
C ILE A 20 3.64 35.56 18.46
N ASP A 21 2.95 36.60 18.91
CA ASP A 21 2.52 36.76 20.29
C ASP A 21 1.04 36.42 20.38
N ILE A 22 0.68 35.40 21.19
CA ILE A 22 -0.70 34.99 21.42
C ILE A 22 -0.96 34.99 22.93
N THR A 23 -1.89 35.82 23.37
CA THR A 23 -2.40 35.83 24.74
C THR A 23 -3.71 35.06 24.78
N ILE A 24 -3.71 33.96 25.51
CA ILE A 24 -4.87 33.11 25.72
C ILE A 24 -5.40 33.24 27.15
N VAL A 25 -6.71 33.18 27.29
CA VAL A 25 -7.39 32.84 28.54
C VAL A 25 -7.85 31.40 28.39
N GLU A 26 -7.36 30.50 29.25
CA GLU A 26 -7.61 29.05 29.12
C GLU A 26 -9.00 28.64 29.59
N GLY A 27 -9.59 29.38 30.54
CA GLY A 27 -10.87 29.03 31.16
C GLY A 27 -10.80 27.79 32.05
N ASN A 28 -11.97 27.26 32.45
CA ASN A 28 -12.04 26.09 33.32
C ASN A 28 -11.93 24.78 32.53
N LYS A 29 -11.28 23.78 33.14
CA LYS A 29 -11.28 22.41 32.63
C LYS A 29 -12.56 21.72 33.06
N TYR A 30 -13.21 21.04 32.11
CA TYR A 30 -14.34 20.17 32.37
C TYR A 30 -13.92 18.72 32.24
N TYR A 31 -14.66 17.82 32.88
CA TYR A 31 -14.40 16.39 32.91
C TYR A 31 -15.65 15.59 32.55
N PHE A 32 -15.46 14.42 31.94
CA PHE A 32 -16.55 13.48 31.69
C PHE A 32 -17.03 12.86 33.00
N ARG A 33 -18.33 12.93 33.30
CA ARG A 33 -18.91 12.36 34.51
C ARG A 33 -19.64 11.04 34.23
N ASN A 34 -20.78 11.09 33.55
CA ASN A 34 -21.50 9.89 33.12
C ASN A 34 -21.72 9.91 31.61
N ILE A 35 -21.52 8.76 30.96
CA ILE A 35 -21.82 8.56 29.55
C ILE A 35 -22.88 7.47 29.46
N THR A 36 -24.07 7.83 28.97
CA THR A 36 -25.18 6.89 28.76
C THR A 36 -25.39 6.66 27.27
N TRP A 37 -25.84 5.45 26.92
CA TRP A 37 -26.13 5.06 25.55
C TRP A 37 -27.62 4.77 25.41
N VAL A 38 -28.24 5.29 24.37
CA VAL A 38 -29.67 5.11 24.09
C VAL A 38 -29.85 4.74 22.63
N GLY A 39 -30.68 3.72 22.35
CA GLY A 39 -31.00 3.28 20.98
C GLY A 39 -30.07 2.21 20.42
N ASN A 40 -29.08 1.73 21.19
CA ASN A 40 -28.25 0.59 20.81
C ASN A 40 -28.96 -0.74 21.12
N THR A 41 -29.37 -1.47 20.09
CA THR A 41 -29.97 -2.80 20.22
C THR A 41 -29.06 -3.91 19.70
N VAL A 42 -28.13 -3.57 18.81
CA VAL A 42 -27.18 -4.51 18.20
C VAL A 42 -26.01 -4.81 19.15
N TYR A 43 -25.44 -3.78 19.79
CA TYR A 43 -24.30 -3.91 20.69
C TYR A 43 -24.63 -3.48 22.12
N PRO A 44 -24.13 -4.20 23.14
CA PRO A 44 -24.28 -3.78 24.53
C PRO A 44 -23.55 -2.46 24.83
N SER A 45 -24.12 -1.62 25.67
CA SER A 45 -23.53 -0.31 26.04
C SER A 45 -22.14 -0.43 26.66
N ALA A 46 -21.86 -1.54 27.37
CA ALA A 46 -20.54 -1.82 27.92
C ALA A 46 -19.48 -2.02 26.83
N PHE A 47 -19.83 -2.68 25.72
CA PHE A 47 -18.93 -2.87 24.57
C PHE A 47 -18.65 -1.54 23.87
N LEU A 48 -19.69 -0.74 23.64
CA LEU A 48 -19.55 0.59 23.04
C LEU A 48 -18.71 1.54 23.91
N SER A 49 -18.87 1.47 25.22
CA SER A 49 -18.05 2.26 26.16
C SER A 49 -16.58 1.83 26.14
N ALA A 50 -16.30 0.54 25.99
CA ALA A 50 -14.94 0.04 25.88
C ALA A 50 -14.25 0.51 24.60
N ILE A 51 -14.97 0.57 23.48
CA ILE A 51 -14.45 1.10 22.21
C ILE A 51 -14.28 2.62 22.27
N LEU A 52 -15.26 3.33 22.85
CA LEU A 52 -15.17 4.78 23.01
C LEU A 52 -13.93 5.18 23.81
N GLY A 53 -13.50 4.35 24.76
CA GLY A 53 -12.22 4.51 25.45
C GLY A 53 -12.14 5.73 26.38
N ILE A 54 -13.27 6.39 26.66
CA ILE A 54 -13.38 7.54 27.55
C ILE A 54 -13.93 7.06 28.89
N GLN A 55 -13.22 7.37 29.96
CA GLN A 55 -13.57 7.01 31.32
C GLN A 55 -14.10 8.22 32.10
N LYS A 56 -14.83 7.91 33.18
CA LYS A 56 -15.27 8.93 34.14
C LYS A 56 -14.05 9.59 34.78
N GLY A 57 -14.03 10.92 34.76
CA GLY A 57 -12.94 11.75 35.28
C GLY A 57 -11.93 12.17 34.22
N ASP A 58 -12.04 11.67 32.98
CA ASP A 58 -11.20 12.14 31.88
C ASP A 58 -11.52 13.60 31.54
N VAL A 59 -10.49 14.36 31.14
CA VAL A 59 -10.69 15.74 30.68
C VAL A 59 -11.58 15.74 29.45
N TYR A 60 -12.61 16.58 29.47
CA TYR A 60 -13.53 16.74 28.36
C TYR A 60 -12.77 17.18 27.10
N ASN A 61 -12.76 16.30 26.11
CA ASN A 61 -12.19 16.55 24.81
C ASN A 61 -13.23 16.19 23.75
N LYS A 62 -13.86 17.23 23.19
CA LYS A 62 -14.88 17.08 22.16
C LYS A 62 -14.34 16.38 20.91
N GLU A 63 -13.13 16.75 20.49
CA GLU A 63 -12.49 16.18 19.29
C GLU A 63 -12.25 14.67 19.48
N LEU A 64 -11.74 14.28 20.66
CA LEU A 64 -11.52 12.87 20.98
C LEU A 64 -12.83 12.08 21.01
N LEU A 65 -13.88 12.65 21.59
CA LEU A 65 -15.22 12.04 21.62
C LEU A 65 -15.77 11.85 20.21
N GLU A 66 -15.74 12.89 19.37
CA GLU A 66 -16.23 12.81 17.99
C GLU A 66 -15.39 11.84 17.15
N THR A 67 -14.06 11.84 17.32
CA THR A 67 -13.15 10.89 16.67
C THR A 67 -13.50 9.44 17.02
N ASN A 68 -13.63 9.11 18.30
CA ASN A 68 -13.93 7.73 18.73
C ASN A 68 -15.38 7.29 18.44
N LEU A 69 -16.30 8.24 18.21
CA LEU A 69 -17.68 7.93 17.82
C LEU A 69 -17.86 7.76 16.31
N GLN A 70 -17.25 8.62 15.49
CA GLN A 70 -17.54 8.74 14.06
C GLN A 70 -16.41 8.24 13.15
N TYR A 71 -15.16 8.54 13.47
CA TYR A 71 -14.03 8.09 12.65
C TYR A 71 -12.71 8.25 13.38
N ASN A 72 -12.09 7.12 13.71
CA ASN A 72 -10.73 7.11 14.24
C ASN A 72 -9.75 6.57 13.18
N PRO A 73 -8.87 7.42 12.61
CA PRO A 73 -7.90 6.96 11.60
C PRO A 73 -6.83 6.01 12.18
N ASN A 74 -6.62 6.00 13.50
CA ASN A 74 -5.54 5.29 14.17
C ASN A 74 -6.01 4.08 14.98
N GLY A 75 -7.31 3.74 14.95
CA GLY A 75 -7.85 2.71 15.83
C GLY A 75 -9.27 2.28 15.49
N PHE A 76 -9.93 1.67 16.48
CA PHE A 76 -11.34 1.31 16.39
C PHE A 76 -12.20 2.50 16.81
N ASP A 77 -13.33 2.67 16.12
CA ASP A 77 -14.36 3.62 16.51
C ASP A 77 -15.72 2.92 16.57
N VAL A 78 -16.70 3.58 17.20
CA VAL A 78 -18.03 3.01 17.36
C VAL A 78 -18.73 2.85 16.02
N SER A 79 -18.62 3.82 15.11
CA SER A 79 -19.23 3.75 13.79
C SER A 79 -18.70 2.58 12.96
N SER A 80 -17.41 2.25 13.08
CA SER A 80 -16.77 1.20 12.30
C SER A 80 -17.39 -0.16 12.63
N GLN A 81 -17.74 -0.41 13.90
CA GLN A 81 -18.40 -1.67 14.30
C GLN A 81 -19.75 -1.86 13.60
N TYR A 82 -20.54 -0.79 13.52
CA TYR A 82 -21.83 -0.81 12.88
C TYR A 82 -21.69 -0.88 11.35
N MET A 83 -20.88 -0.02 10.77
CA MET A 83 -20.67 0.06 9.33
C MET A 83 -20.05 -1.19 8.74
N ASP A 84 -19.14 -1.87 9.46
CA ASP A 84 -18.54 -3.14 9.02
C ASP A 84 -19.54 -4.30 9.02
N ASN A 85 -20.67 -4.15 9.73
CA ASN A 85 -21.77 -5.11 9.77
C ASN A 85 -22.97 -4.65 8.92
N GLY A 86 -22.76 -3.76 7.96
CA GLY A 86 -23.78 -3.34 7.00
C GLY A 86 -24.63 -2.16 7.45
N TYR A 87 -24.48 -1.62 8.65
CA TYR A 87 -25.29 -0.48 9.11
C TYR A 87 -24.78 0.84 8.54
N LEU A 88 -24.93 1.03 7.22
CA LEU A 88 -24.48 2.22 6.50
C LEU A 88 -25.20 3.50 6.97
N PHE A 89 -26.47 3.37 7.35
CA PHE A 89 -27.31 4.50 7.82
C PHE A 89 -27.14 4.79 9.31
N PHE A 90 -26.13 4.20 9.95
CA PHE A 90 -25.85 4.39 11.36
C PHE A 90 -25.51 5.85 11.67
N ASN A 91 -26.03 6.36 12.78
CA ASN A 91 -25.66 7.67 13.30
C ASN A 91 -25.59 7.64 14.83
N ALA A 92 -24.53 8.21 15.40
CA ALA A 92 -24.37 8.41 16.84
C ALA A 92 -24.29 9.91 17.13
N GLN A 93 -25.21 10.40 17.96
CA GLN A 93 -25.28 11.81 18.34
C GLN A 93 -24.98 11.96 19.82
N PRO A 94 -23.83 12.55 20.20
CA PRO A 94 -23.56 12.90 21.58
C PRO A 94 -24.35 14.16 21.98
N ILE A 95 -25.11 14.07 23.06
CA ILE A 95 -25.90 15.17 23.61
C ILE A 95 -25.45 15.43 25.04
N GLU A 96 -25.09 16.68 25.34
CA GLU A 96 -24.84 17.15 26.70
C GLU A 96 -26.19 17.21 27.44
N THR A 97 -26.39 16.38 28.46
CA THR A 97 -27.65 16.33 29.21
C THR A 97 -27.61 17.16 30.47
N PHE A 98 -26.43 17.22 31.11
CA PHE A 98 -26.26 17.95 32.35
C PHE A 98 -24.81 18.45 32.48
N VAL A 99 -24.67 19.68 32.95
CA VAL A 99 -23.37 20.30 33.26
C VAL A 99 -23.45 20.81 34.68
N ASP A 100 -22.53 20.36 35.52
CA ASP A 100 -22.49 20.71 36.94
C ASP A 100 -21.06 20.98 37.37
N HIS A 101 -20.80 22.22 37.74
CA HIS A 101 -19.48 22.76 38.05
C HIS A 101 -18.47 22.45 36.92
N ASP A 102 -17.60 21.47 37.12
CA ASP A 102 -16.54 21.03 36.21
C ASP A 102 -16.86 19.69 35.53
N SER A 103 -18.08 19.17 35.67
CA SER A 103 -18.43 17.80 35.30
C SER A 103 -19.59 17.76 34.31
N ILE A 104 -19.44 16.99 33.22
CA ILE A 104 -20.40 16.91 32.11
C ILE A 104 -20.96 15.49 32.00
N ASP A 105 -22.29 15.37 31.96
CA ASP A 105 -22.99 14.15 31.58
C ASP A 105 -23.34 14.17 30.09
N MET A 106 -23.07 13.05 29.43
CA MET A 106 -23.30 12.84 28.00
C MET A 106 -24.30 11.71 27.81
N GLU A 107 -25.26 11.93 26.92
CA GLU A 107 -26.14 10.88 26.38
C GLU A 107 -25.83 10.72 24.90
N ILE A 108 -25.38 9.53 24.51
CA ILE A 108 -25.12 9.20 23.12
C ILE A 108 -26.34 8.48 22.57
N ARG A 109 -27.06 9.17 21.68
CA ARG A 109 -28.22 8.62 20.97
C ARG A 109 -27.77 7.94 19.70
N ILE A 110 -28.08 6.66 19.60
CA ILE A 110 -27.78 5.82 18.46
C ILE A 110 -29.03 5.60 17.62
N PHE A 111 -28.88 5.83 16.33
CA PHE A 111 -29.79 5.38 15.30
C PHE A 111 -29.08 4.32 14.45
N GLU A 112 -29.46 3.06 14.58
CA GLU A 112 -28.77 1.94 13.93
C GLU A 112 -29.12 1.82 12.44
N GLY A 113 -30.38 2.06 12.08
CA GLY A 113 -30.88 1.91 10.71
C GLY A 113 -30.96 0.45 10.25
N LYS A 114 -31.34 0.25 8.98
CA LYS A 114 -31.34 -1.07 8.35
C LYS A 114 -29.95 -1.42 7.82
N GLN A 115 -29.63 -2.70 7.74
CA GLN A 115 -28.44 -3.16 7.03
C GLN A 115 -28.56 -2.89 5.53
N ALA A 116 -27.50 -2.35 4.94
CA ALA A 116 -27.35 -2.12 3.52
C ALA A 116 -26.55 -3.27 2.87
N ARG A 117 -27.01 -3.72 1.70
CA ARG A 117 -26.27 -4.64 0.83
C ARG A 117 -25.72 -3.93 -0.38
N ILE A 118 -24.53 -4.32 -0.80
CA ILE A 118 -23.92 -3.80 -2.02
C ILE A 118 -24.74 -4.33 -3.20
N ASN A 119 -25.28 -3.42 -4.01
CA ASN A 119 -26.05 -3.78 -5.21
C ASN A 119 -25.12 -3.79 -6.43
N GLU A 120 -24.48 -2.68 -6.74
CA GLU A 120 -23.52 -2.57 -7.83
C GLU A 120 -22.15 -2.06 -7.35
N VAL A 121 -21.09 -2.54 -8.01
CA VAL A 121 -19.73 -2.01 -7.83
C VAL A 121 -19.17 -1.66 -9.20
N THR A 122 -18.89 -0.38 -9.42
CA THR A 122 -18.35 0.14 -10.68
C THR A 122 -16.97 0.74 -10.47
N VAL A 123 -16.20 0.80 -11.56
CA VAL A 123 -14.90 1.49 -11.60
C VAL A 123 -14.90 2.42 -12.79
N LYS A 124 -14.40 3.63 -12.62
CA LYS A 124 -14.26 4.63 -13.70
C LYS A 124 -12.86 5.22 -13.74
N GLY A 125 -12.39 5.51 -14.96
CA GLY A 125 -11.12 6.21 -15.21
C GLY A 125 -9.93 5.32 -15.54
N ASN A 126 -10.14 4.00 -15.60
CA ASN A 126 -9.15 3.03 -16.09
C ASN A 126 -9.13 2.97 -17.63
N LEU A 127 -8.38 3.88 -18.26
CA LEU A 127 -8.31 3.99 -19.72
C LEU A 127 -7.36 2.97 -20.38
N LYS A 128 -6.28 2.58 -19.69
CA LYS A 128 -5.26 1.64 -20.18
C LYS A 128 -5.31 0.31 -19.45
N THR A 129 -5.68 0.32 -18.17
CA THR A 129 -5.73 -0.84 -17.28
C THR A 129 -7.03 -1.60 -17.49
N ASN A 130 -6.91 -2.90 -17.73
CA ASN A 130 -8.08 -3.75 -17.94
C ASN A 130 -8.90 -3.88 -16.65
N ASP A 131 -10.23 -3.91 -16.77
CA ASP A 131 -11.15 -3.98 -15.62
C ASP A 131 -10.82 -5.12 -14.66
N HIS A 132 -10.44 -6.29 -15.19
CA HIS A 132 -10.14 -7.48 -14.39
C HIS A 132 -8.98 -7.26 -13.40
N VAL A 133 -8.06 -6.35 -13.72
CA VAL A 133 -6.91 -6.00 -12.88
C VAL A 133 -7.36 -5.24 -11.63
N ILE A 134 -8.44 -4.47 -11.75
CA ILE A 134 -9.01 -3.69 -10.66
C ILE A 134 -9.98 -4.57 -9.88
N ILE A 135 -10.89 -5.26 -10.59
CA ILE A 135 -11.92 -6.12 -10.01
C ILE A 135 -11.32 -7.20 -9.09
N ARG A 136 -10.16 -7.76 -9.44
CA ARG A 136 -9.48 -8.78 -8.60
C ARG A 136 -8.99 -8.22 -7.26
N GLU A 137 -8.70 -6.93 -7.17
CA GLU A 137 -8.27 -6.25 -5.93
C GLU A 137 -9.48 -5.77 -5.10
N LEU A 138 -10.70 -5.75 -5.65
CA LEU A 138 -11.88 -5.30 -4.91
C LEU A 138 -12.31 -6.33 -3.86
N ARG A 139 -12.48 -5.85 -2.62
CA ARG A 139 -13.09 -6.64 -1.54
C ARG A 139 -14.60 -6.52 -1.50
N THR A 140 -15.11 -5.37 -1.90
CA THR A 140 -16.53 -5.09 -2.02
C THR A 140 -17.10 -5.80 -3.26
N ARG A 141 -18.05 -6.72 -3.05
CA ARG A 141 -18.73 -7.44 -4.13
C ARG A 141 -20.24 -7.32 -4.02
N PRO A 142 -20.97 -7.29 -5.16
CA PRO A 142 -22.43 -7.35 -5.17
C PRO A 142 -22.99 -8.48 -4.30
N GLY A 143 -24.04 -8.17 -3.54
CA GLY A 143 -24.74 -9.08 -2.63
C GLY A 143 -24.18 -9.14 -1.19
N GLN A 144 -22.93 -8.71 -0.98
CA GLN A 144 -22.33 -8.63 0.36
C GLN A 144 -22.98 -7.51 1.18
N LEU A 145 -22.84 -7.59 2.52
CA LEU A 145 -23.16 -6.46 3.38
C LEU A 145 -22.16 -5.33 3.13
N PHE A 146 -22.61 -4.09 3.27
CA PHE A 146 -21.71 -2.95 3.29
C PHE A 146 -20.68 -3.12 4.42
N SER A 147 -19.43 -2.78 4.14
CA SER A 147 -18.34 -2.83 5.12
C SER A 147 -17.39 -1.68 4.85
N ARG A 148 -17.21 -0.80 5.84
CA ARG A 148 -16.33 0.36 5.72
C ARG A 148 -14.88 -0.10 5.63
N SER A 149 -14.51 -1.10 6.42
CA SER A 149 -13.20 -1.74 6.41
C SER A 149 -12.84 -2.29 5.03
N ASP A 150 -13.80 -2.88 4.30
CA ASP A 150 -13.55 -3.40 2.95
C ASP A 150 -13.35 -2.29 1.92
N ILE A 151 -14.06 -1.16 2.03
CA ILE A 151 -13.84 0.01 1.18
C ILE A 151 -12.45 0.60 1.43
N ILE A 152 -12.08 0.83 2.69
CA ILE A 152 -10.76 1.38 3.06
C ILE A 152 -9.64 0.44 2.58
N ARG A 153 -9.81 -0.88 2.78
CA ARG A 153 -8.84 -1.88 2.29
C ARG A 153 -8.76 -1.86 0.76
N THR A 154 -9.90 -1.83 0.07
CA THR A 154 -9.94 -1.76 -1.40
C THR A 154 -9.22 -0.51 -1.91
N THR A 155 -9.54 0.68 -1.37
CA THR A 155 -8.86 1.94 -1.73
C THR A 155 -7.34 1.84 -1.51
N ARG A 156 -6.90 1.24 -0.39
CA ARG A 156 -5.48 1.03 -0.11
C ARG A 156 -4.84 0.03 -1.08
N GLU A 157 -5.51 -1.07 -1.39
CA GLU A 157 -5.03 -2.07 -2.34
C GLU A 157 -4.88 -1.46 -3.74
N LEU A 158 -5.85 -0.67 -4.20
CA LEU A 158 -5.77 0.07 -5.45
C LEU A 158 -4.63 1.09 -5.47
N ALA A 159 -4.42 1.83 -4.39
CA ALA A 159 -3.29 2.76 -4.26
C ALA A 159 -1.93 2.03 -4.32
N ASN A 160 -1.84 0.85 -3.69
CA ASN A 160 -0.62 0.04 -3.64
C ASN A 160 -0.24 -0.60 -4.99
N LEU A 161 -1.14 -0.60 -5.98
CA LEU A 161 -0.83 -1.09 -7.32
C LEU A 161 0.25 -0.24 -8.03
N GLY A 162 0.32 1.04 -7.69
CA GLY A 162 1.34 1.97 -8.20
C GLY A 162 1.10 2.51 -9.60
N TYR A 163 0.02 2.11 -10.29
CA TYR A 163 -0.42 2.67 -11.57
C TYR A 163 -1.68 3.55 -11.49
N PHE A 164 -2.20 3.79 -10.29
CA PHE A 164 -3.23 4.79 -10.02
C PHE A 164 -2.70 5.90 -9.12
N ASN A 165 -3.19 7.11 -9.29
CA ASN A 165 -2.90 8.22 -8.39
C ASN A 165 -3.58 7.98 -7.04
N ALA A 166 -2.80 7.69 -5.99
CA ALA A 166 -3.33 7.35 -4.67
C ALA A 166 -4.22 8.45 -4.05
N GLU A 167 -3.96 9.72 -4.38
CA GLU A 167 -4.73 10.85 -3.85
C GLU A 167 -6.08 11.03 -4.55
N SER A 168 -6.22 10.52 -5.78
CA SER A 168 -7.45 10.66 -6.56
C SER A 168 -8.44 9.52 -6.35
N ILE A 169 -8.06 8.45 -5.65
CA ILE A 169 -8.92 7.27 -5.47
C ILE A 169 -9.98 7.60 -4.41
N THR A 170 -11.12 8.11 -4.87
CA THR A 170 -12.26 8.45 -4.01
C THR A 170 -13.40 7.47 -4.24
N PRO A 171 -13.79 6.67 -3.22
CA PRO A 171 -14.98 5.83 -3.32
C PRO A 171 -16.22 6.70 -3.22
N ASN A 172 -17.05 6.69 -4.26
CA ASN A 172 -18.36 7.30 -4.26
C ASN A 172 -19.39 6.26 -3.81
N ILE A 173 -20.02 6.52 -2.65
CA ILE A 173 -20.97 5.62 -2.01
C ILE A 173 -22.36 6.23 -2.23
N ASN A 174 -23.19 5.56 -3.03
CA ASN A 174 -24.55 6.00 -3.35
C ASN A 174 -25.58 5.10 -2.64
N PRO A 175 -26.04 5.47 -1.44
CA PRO A 175 -26.96 4.64 -0.67
C PRO A 175 -28.43 4.80 -1.12
N ASN A 176 -29.13 3.68 -1.20
CA ASN A 176 -30.59 3.64 -1.36
C ASN A 176 -31.24 3.12 -0.07
N ALA A 177 -31.69 4.05 0.77
CA ALA A 177 -32.31 3.74 2.06
C ALA A 177 -33.65 3.00 1.95
N ALA A 178 -34.38 3.17 0.84
CA ALA A 178 -35.68 2.53 0.64
C ALA A 178 -35.53 1.02 0.40
N GLU A 179 -34.54 0.65 -0.43
CA GLU A 179 -34.25 -0.74 -0.78
C GLU A 179 -33.27 -1.41 0.18
N GLY A 180 -32.58 -0.65 1.04
CA GLY A 180 -31.53 -1.18 1.90
C GLY A 180 -30.33 -1.65 1.08
N THR A 181 -30.03 -0.91 0.01
CA THR A 181 -28.94 -1.20 -0.93
C THR A 181 -27.99 -0.03 -1.03
N VAL A 182 -26.80 -0.28 -1.56
CA VAL A 182 -25.80 0.75 -1.83
C VAL A 182 -25.01 0.39 -3.08
N ASP A 183 -24.82 1.39 -3.94
CA ASP A 183 -23.92 1.27 -5.08
C ASP A 183 -22.59 1.93 -4.72
N ILE A 184 -21.49 1.30 -5.13
CA ILE A 184 -20.13 1.78 -4.86
C ILE A 184 -19.42 2.01 -6.18
N GLU A 185 -19.02 3.25 -6.43
CA GLU A 185 -18.24 3.62 -7.60
C GLU A 185 -16.83 4.05 -7.18
N TYR A 186 -15.82 3.33 -7.67
CA TYR A 186 -14.42 3.70 -7.47
C TYR A 186 -13.94 4.53 -8.66
N GLU A 187 -13.73 5.82 -8.43
CA GLU A 187 -13.08 6.68 -9.41
C GLU A 187 -11.56 6.54 -9.26
N VAL A 188 -10.88 6.18 -10.35
CA VAL A 188 -9.43 6.01 -10.40
C VAL A 188 -8.85 6.90 -11.49
N GLU A 189 -7.69 7.50 -11.23
CA GLU A 189 -6.91 8.22 -12.23
C GLU A 189 -5.63 7.45 -12.50
N GLU A 190 -5.42 7.04 -13.75
CA GLU A 190 -4.20 6.34 -14.14
C GLU A 190 -2.99 7.28 -14.17
N THR A 191 -1.92 6.85 -13.52
CA THR A 191 -0.64 7.57 -13.53
C THR A 191 0.45 6.73 -14.21
N SER A 192 1.57 7.37 -14.55
CA SER A 192 2.74 6.67 -15.06
C SER A 192 3.41 5.88 -13.93
N ALA A 193 3.15 4.58 -13.90
CA ALA A 193 3.70 3.64 -12.93
C ALA A 193 5.15 3.25 -13.20
N ASP A 194 5.65 3.63 -14.38
CA ASP A 194 6.93 3.19 -14.90
C ASP A 194 8.06 4.00 -14.25
N GLN A 195 9.05 3.29 -13.74
CA GLN A 195 10.18 3.88 -13.02
C GLN A 195 11.48 3.70 -13.80
N ILE A 196 12.29 4.75 -13.80
CA ILE A 196 13.64 4.77 -14.36
C ILE A 196 14.60 5.05 -13.21
N GLU A 197 15.50 4.10 -12.95
CA GLU A 197 16.60 4.23 -11.98
C GLU A 197 17.90 4.51 -12.73
N LEU A 198 18.55 5.62 -12.41
CA LEU A 198 19.87 5.98 -12.93
C LEU A 198 20.76 6.27 -11.72
N SER A 199 21.77 5.44 -11.48
CA SER A 199 22.74 5.69 -10.42
C SER A 199 24.17 5.59 -10.94
N GLY A 200 25.03 6.44 -10.39
CA GLY A 200 26.42 6.58 -10.81
C GLY A 200 27.31 6.91 -9.62
N GLY A 201 28.52 6.35 -9.61
CA GLY A 201 29.51 6.60 -8.58
C GLY A 201 30.93 6.49 -9.13
N TRP A 202 31.89 7.02 -8.38
CA TRP A 202 33.31 6.89 -8.68
C TRP A 202 34.02 6.25 -7.49
N GLY A 203 34.78 5.18 -7.73
CA GLY A 203 35.52 4.48 -6.68
C GLY A 203 36.64 3.61 -7.26
N TYR A 204 37.79 3.56 -6.59
CA TYR A 204 38.99 2.84 -7.05
C TYR A 204 39.42 3.17 -8.50
N GLY A 205 39.26 4.43 -8.91
CA GLY A 205 39.60 4.88 -10.26
C GLY A 205 38.64 4.40 -11.36
N ARG A 206 37.42 4.00 -11.01
CA ARG A 206 36.42 3.42 -11.92
C ARG A 206 35.06 4.04 -11.73
N ILE A 207 34.29 4.06 -12.81
CA ILE A 207 32.88 4.44 -12.82
C ILE A 207 32.06 3.20 -12.46
N ILE A 208 31.17 3.39 -11.48
CA ILE A 208 30.10 2.45 -11.14
C ILE A 208 28.83 3.04 -11.73
N GLY A 209 28.06 2.25 -12.47
CA GLY A 209 26.83 2.72 -13.09
C GLY A 209 25.74 1.66 -13.02
N THR A 210 24.52 2.07 -12.72
CA THR A 210 23.33 1.23 -12.78
C THR A 210 22.23 1.96 -13.55
N ILE A 211 21.57 1.21 -14.43
CA ILE A 211 20.37 1.64 -15.15
C ILE A 211 19.29 0.60 -14.88
N GLY A 212 18.19 1.01 -14.28
CA GLY A 212 17.02 0.18 -14.02
C GLY A 212 15.79 0.74 -14.74
N LEU A 213 15.01 -0.14 -15.35
CA LEU A 213 13.69 0.17 -15.89
C LEU A 213 12.70 -0.80 -15.23
N SER A 214 11.62 -0.27 -14.66
CA SER A 214 10.56 -1.09 -14.06
C SER A 214 9.21 -0.63 -14.57
N PHE A 215 8.52 -1.52 -15.29
CA PHE A 215 7.17 -1.32 -15.80
C PHE A 215 6.19 -2.06 -14.91
N ASN A 216 5.32 -1.32 -14.21
CA ASN A 216 4.44 -1.90 -13.18
C ASN A 216 3.05 -2.30 -13.69
N ASN A 217 2.69 -1.89 -14.92
CA ASN A 217 1.42 -2.25 -15.57
C ASN A 217 1.66 -2.84 -16.98
N PHE A 218 2.66 -3.71 -17.11
CA PHE A 218 2.98 -4.39 -18.37
C PHE A 218 1.89 -5.40 -18.76
N SER A 219 1.76 -5.69 -20.06
CA SER A 219 0.88 -6.74 -20.59
C SER A 219 1.63 -7.63 -21.59
N LEU A 220 1.90 -8.87 -21.17
CA LEU A 220 2.48 -9.92 -22.00
C LEU A 220 1.52 -10.33 -23.11
N ASN A 221 0.21 -10.36 -22.84
CA ASN A 221 -0.80 -10.69 -23.85
C ASN A 221 -0.83 -9.66 -24.99
N ASN A 222 -0.57 -8.39 -24.67
CA ASN A 222 -0.51 -7.32 -25.65
C ASN A 222 0.86 -7.19 -26.33
N PHE A 223 1.90 -7.83 -25.80
CA PHE A 223 3.26 -7.77 -26.35
C PHE A 223 3.37 -8.23 -27.80
N PHE A 224 2.62 -9.27 -28.18
CA PHE A 224 2.65 -9.78 -29.56
C PHE A 224 1.72 -9.00 -30.50
N LYS A 225 0.93 -8.04 -30.00
CA LYS A 225 -0.01 -7.22 -30.78
C LYS A 225 0.63 -5.89 -31.13
N LYS A 226 0.93 -5.66 -32.42
CA LYS A 226 1.63 -4.45 -32.88
C LYS A 226 0.93 -3.14 -32.47
N ASP A 227 -0.40 -3.11 -32.49
CA ASP A 227 -1.18 -1.90 -32.19
C ASP A 227 -1.16 -1.51 -30.70
N ALA A 228 -0.77 -2.44 -29.82
CA ALA A 228 -0.71 -2.21 -28.39
C ALA A 228 0.62 -1.59 -27.92
N TRP A 229 1.59 -1.43 -28.82
CA TRP A 229 2.88 -0.80 -28.51
C TRP A 229 2.77 0.72 -28.49
N LYS A 230 2.63 1.32 -27.30
CA LYS A 230 2.61 2.79 -27.11
C LYS A 230 3.20 3.24 -25.75
N PRO A 231 4.53 3.38 -25.59
CA PRO A 231 5.62 2.72 -26.32
C PRO A 231 5.83 1.27 -25.89
N ILE A 232 5.26 0.86 -24.74
CA ILE A 232 5.33 -0.50 -24.19
C ILE A 232 3.89 -0.99 -23.95
N PRO A 233 3.58 -2.25 -24.27
CA PRO A 233 2.26 -2.82 -24.03
C PRO A 233 1.93 -2.83 -22.54
N SER A 234 0.77 -2.26 -22.20
CA SER A 234 0.30 -2.14 -20.82
C SER A 234 -1.12 -2.69 -20.67
N GLY A 235 -1.54 -2.90 -19.41
CA GLY A 235 -2.94 -3.09 -19.04
C GLY A 235 -3.28 -4.33 -18.20
N ASP A 236 -2.35 -5.28 -18.03
CA ASP A 236 -2.61 -6.53 -17.28
C ASP A 236 -2.07 -6.49 -15.83
N GLY A 237 -1.49 -5.37 -15.40
CA GLY A 237 -0.89 -5.24 -14.06
C GLY A 237 0.30 -6.16 -13.83
N GLN A 238 0.96 -6.65 -14.89
CA GLN A 238 2.17 -7.45 -14.78
C GLN A 238 3.37 -6.55 -14.59
N LYS A 239 4.45 -7.08 -14.01
CA LYS A 239 5.68 -6.33 -13.79
C LYS A 239 6.78 -6.84 -14.70
N LEU A 240 7.44 -5.92 -15.42
CA LEU A 240 8.64 -6.19 -16.20
C LEU A 240 9.75 -5.28 -15.70
N ALA A 241 10.83 -5.86 -15.19
CA ALA A 241 11.99 -5.13 -14.71
C ALA A 241 13.23 -5.51 -15.51
N LEU A 242 14.00 -4.50 -15.93
CA LEU A 242 15.28 -4.62 -16.61
C LEU A 242 16.30 -3.86 -15.77
N LYS A 243 17.38 -4.51 -15.36
CA LYS A 243 18.46 -3.87 -14.61
C LYS A 243 19.79 -4.15 -15.24
N PHE A 244 20.56 -3.12 -15.51
CA PHE A 244 21.92 -3.18 -16.00
C PHE A 244 22.83 -2.51 -14.98
N GLN A 245 23.95 -3.13 -14.66
CA GLN A 245 24.94 -2.59 -13.74
C GLN A 245 26.35 -2.89 -14.21
N THR A 246 27.27 -1.96 -13.99
CA THR A 246 28.67 -2.10 -14.36
C THR A 246 29.57 -1.45 -13.32
N TYR A 247 30.72 -2.08 -13.11
CA TYR A 247 31.84 -1.54 -12.34
C TYR A 247 33.07 -1.53 -13.26
N GLY A 248 33.03 -0.66 -14.27
CA GLY A 248 34.04 -0.57 -15.32
C GLY A 248 34.20 -1.87 -16.12
N LYS A 249 35.44 -2.26 -16.41
CA LYS A 249 35.76 -3.46 -17.22
C LYS A 249 35.71 -4.76 -16.42
N ASP A 250 35.70 -4.67 -15.10
CA ASP A 250 35.86 -5.81 -14.21
C ASP A 250 34.53 -6.50 -13.91
N TYR A 251 33.43 -5.73 -13.88
CA TYR A 251 32.12 -6.31 -13.66
C TYR A 251 31.03 -5.70 -14.55
N LEU A 252 30.21 -6.58 -15.08
CA LEU A 252 29.05 -6.28 -15.90
C LEU A 252 27.94 -7.24 -15.52
N SER A 253 26.75 -6.74 -15.23
CA SER A 253 25.60 -7.59 -14.99
C SER A 253 24.34 -7.00 -15.56
N TRP A 254 23.50 -7.86 -16.13
CA TRP A 254 22.16 -7.49 -16.54
C TRP A 254 21.15 -8.53 -16.05
N ASN A 255 19.98 -8.06 -15.67
CA ASN A 255 18.87 -8.85 -15.14
C ASN A 255 17.59 -8.45 -15.87
N VAL A 256 16.78 -9.44 -16.19
CA VAL A 256 15.42 -9.30 -16.71
C VAL A 256 14.52 -10.10 -15.78
N SER A 257 13.48 -9.47 -15.25
CA SER A 257 12.52 -10.11 -14.36
C SER A 257 11.10 -9.82 -14.83
N PHE A 258 10.29 -10.86 -14.94
CA PHE A 258 8.88 -10.79 -15.25
C PHE A 258 8.08 -11.35 -14.07
N THR A 259 7.02 -10.66 -13.67
CA THR A 259 6.10 -11.12 -12.61
C THR A 259 4.65 -11.01 -13.06
N GLU A 260 3.93 -12.13 -12.97
CA GLU A 260 2.47 -12.22 -13.07
C GLU A 260 1.90 -12.33 -11.64
N PRO A 261 1.33 -11.25 -11.05
CA PRO A 261 0.91 -11.27 -9.64
C PRO A 261 -0.31 -12.14 -9.35
N TRP A 262 -1.13 -12.45 -10.36
CA TRP A 262 -2.37 -13.22 -10.23
C TRP A 262 -2.38 -14.41 -11.19
N LEU A 263 -1.43 -15.34 -11.01
CA LEU A 263 -1.36 -16.59 -11.77
C LEU A 263 -2.69 -17.37 -11.64
N GLY A 264 -3.36 -17.56 -12.78
CA GLY A 264 -4.68 -18.21 -12.84
C GLY A 264 -5.87 -17.28 -12.56
N GLY A 265 -5.65 -15.98 -12.36
CA GLY A 265 -6.65 -14.91 -12.35
C GLY A 265 -7.60 -14.85 -11.16
N LYS A 266 -7.61 -15.86 -10.28
CA LYS A 266 -8.59 -15.98 -9.17
C LYS A 266 -8.01 -15.66 -7.80
N LYS A 267 -6.72 -15.90 -7.59
CA LYS A 267 -6.04 -15.73 -6.31
C LYS A 267 -4.72 -14.99 -6.53
N PRO A 268 -4.24 -14.22 -5.54
CA PRO A 268 -2.97 -13.50 -5.61
C PRO A 268 -1.78 -14.46 -5.44
N ASN A 269 -1.61 -15.34 -6.43
CA ASN A 269 -0.46 -16.21 -6.56
C ASN A 269 0.48 -15.58 -7.59
N ALA A 270 1.57 -14.98 -7.14
CA ALA A 270 2.54 -14.36 -8.01
C ALA A 270 3.46 -15.42 -8.62
N LEU A 271 3.61 -15.43 -9.95
CA LEU A 271 4.68 -16.14 -10.64
C LEU A 271 5.76 -15.14 -11.03
N THR A 272 6.99 -15.35 -10.58
CA THR A 272 8.14 -14.55 -10.99
C THR A 272 9.13 -15.42 -11.76
N VAL A 273 9.51 -14.96 -12.94
CA VAL A 273 10.59 -15.57 -13.73
C VAL A 273 11.64 -14.51 -13.98
N SER A 274 12.87 -14.78 -13.57
CA SER A 274 13.98 -13.88 -13.83
C SER A 274 15.16 -14.60 -14.46
N TYR A 275 15.88 -13.85 -15.28
CA TYR A 275 17.14 -14.25 -15.87
C TYR A 275 18.16 -13.17 -15.54
N TYR A 276 19.35 -13.59 -15.14
CA TYR A 276 20.48 -12.67 -15.01
C TYR A 276 21.75 -13.25 -15.59
N HIS A 277 22.58 -12.35 -16.09
CA HIS A 277 23.90 -12.65 -16.61
C HIS A 277 24.89 -11.70 -15.96
N SER A 278 25.93 -12.26 -15.34
CA SER A 278 26.98 -11.49 -14.68
C SER A 278 28.35 -11.96 -15.16
N ILE A 279 29.24 -11.01 -15.43
CA ILE A 279 30.63 -11.25 -15.79
C ILE A 279 31.48 -10.56 -14.74
N TYR A 280 32.34 -11.33 -14.10
CA TYR A 280 33.47 -10.84 -13.31
C TYR A 280 34.75 -11.10 -14.10
N SER A 281 35.66 -10.14 -14.16
CA SER A 281 36.95 -10.29 -14.83
C SER A 281 38.00 -9.35 -14.23
N ASN A 282 39.26 -9.60 -14.58
CA ASN A 282 40.37 -8.70 -14.26
C ASN A 282 40.53 -7.51 -15.23
N GLY A 283 39.53 -7.25 -16.08
CA GLY A 283 39.50 -6.11 -17.00
C GLY A 283 40.37 -6.26 -18.26
N LEU A 284 41.06 -7.39 -18.44
CA LEU A 284 41.88 -7.69 -19.62
C LEU A 284 41.02 -8.09 -20.84
N PRO A 285 41.48 -7.80 -22.08
CA PRO A 285 40.78 -8.20 -23.31
C PRO A 285 40.64 -9.72 -23.45
N LYS A 286 39.59 -10.19 -24.15
CA LYS A 286 39.34 -11.63 -24.39
C LYS A 286 40.49 -12.37 -25.10
N SER A 287 41.34 -11.66 -25.83
CA SER A 287 42.51 -12.20 -26.53
C SER A 287 43.74 -12.39 -25.64
N ASP A 288 43.74 -11.82 -24.44
CA ASP A 288 44.87 -11.88 -23.51
C ASP A 288 44.89 -13.24 -22.79
N THR A 289 46.03 -13.91 -22.79
CA THR A 289 46.22 -15.21 -22.13
C THR A 289 46.19 -15.10 -20.61
N LEU A 290 46.43 -13.91 -20.06
CA LEU A 290 46.35 -13.62 -18.62
C LEU A 290 44.94 -13.21 -18.18
N ARG A 291 43.96 -13.19 -19.11
CA ARG A 291 42.58 -12.87 -18.75
C ARG A 291 42.02 -13.92 -17.81
N SER A 292 41.49 -13.42 -16.69
CA SER A 292 40.73 -14.21 -15.72
C SER A 292 39.27 -13.76 -15.78
N SER A 293 38.34 -14.70 -15.90
CA SER A 293 36.91 -14.37 -15.89
C SER A 293 36.02 -15.44 -15.28
N PHE A 294 34.98 -14.99 -14.59
CA PHE A 294 33.92 -15.80 -14.02
C PHE A 294 32.57 -15.28 -14.52
N VAL A 295 31.87 -16.11 -15.29
CA VAL A 295 30.58 -15.78 -15.88
C VAL A 295 29.50 -16.60 -15.21
N ILE A 296 28.40 -15.94 -14.82
CA ILE A 296 27.22 -16.55 -14.24
C ILE A 296 26.04 -16.29 -15.17
N ASN A 297 25.30 -17.35 -15.51
CA ASN A 297 23.96 -17.24 -16.09
C ASN A 297 23.00 -17.88 -15.10
N GLY A 298 22.05 -17.12 -14.58
CA GLY A 298 21.07 -17.61 -13.62
C GLY A 298 19.66 -17.49 -14.15
N VAL A 299 18.85 -18.52 -13.92
CA VAL A 299 17.40 -18.50 -14.12
C VAL A 299 16.75 -18.77 -12.78
N THR A 300 15.82 -17.92 -12.38
CA THR A 300 15.03 -18.12 -11.16
C THR A 300 13.56 -18.17 -11.54
N VAL A 301 12.87 -19.21 -11.06
CA VAL A 301 11.42 -19.34 -11.16
C VAL A 301 10.88 -19.42 -9.74
N GLY A 302 10.03 -18.47 -9.37
CA GLY A 302 9.44 -18.40 -8.04
C GLY A 302 7.93 -18.26 -8.05
N ILE A 303 7.30 -18.83 -7.05
CA ILE A 303 5.86 -18.71 -6.79
C ILE A 303 5.68 -18.06 -5.42
N GLY A 304 5.04 -16.91 -5.39
CA GLY A 304 4.58 -16.24 -4.18
C GLY A 304 3.09 -16.46 -3.98
N LYS A 305 2.64 -16.67 -2.75
CA LYS A 305 1.23 -16.77 -2.38
C LYS A 305 0.96 -15.85 -1.19
N ARG A 306 -0.01 -14.95 -1.31
CA ARG A 306 -0.55 -14.21 -0.15
C ARG A 306 -1.29 -15.20 0.75
N LEU A 307 -0.90 -15.26 2.02
CA LEU A 307 -1.55 -16.11 3.00
C LEU A 307 -2.88 -15.47 3.44
N GLU A 308 -3.80 -16.30 3.93
CA GLU A 308 -5.09 -15.84 4.50
C GLU A 308 -5.07 -15.93 6.04
N TRP A 309 -4.08 -16.61 6.61
CA TRP A 309 -3.91 -16.81 8.05
C TRP A 309 -2.44 -16.60 8.43
N PRO A 310 -2.14 -15.89 9.53
CA PRO A 310 -3.07 -15.24 10.47
C PRO A 310 -3.77 -13.99 9.89
N ASP A 311 -3.21 -13.41 8.84
CA ASP A 311 -3.79 -12.31 8.06
C ASP A 311 -3.26 -12.33 6.60
N ASP A 312 -3.66 -11.33 5.81
CA ASP A 312 -3.33 -11.15 4.41
C ASP A 312 -2.13 -10.24 4.13
N PHE A 313 -1.36 -9.85 5.16
CA PHE A 313 -0.09 -9.15 5.03
C PHE A 313 1.09 -10.12 4.83
N PHE A 314 0.94 -11.38 5.20
CA PHE A 314 1.97 -12.40 5.02
C PHE A 314 1.98 -12.95 3.59
N THR A 315 3.19 -13.12 3.04
CA THR A 315 3.42 -13.80 1.77
C THR A 315 4.34 -14.99 1.99
N PHE A 316 3.98 -16.12 1.39
CA PHE A 316 4.83 -17.30 1.31
C PHE A 316 5.45 -17.37 -0.08
N TYR A 317 6.77 -17.46 -0.16
CA TYR A 317 7.51 -17.55 -1.41
C TYR A 317 8.29 -18.85 -1.48
N GLN A 318 8.33 -19.45 -2.66
CA GLN A 318 9.20 -20.59 -2.98
C GLN A 318 9.84 -20.34 -4.33
N GLY A 319 11.16 -20.48 -4.42
CA GLY A 319 11.96 -20.25 -5.61
C GLY A 319 12.87 -21.43 -5.95
N ILE A 320 13.00 -21.71 -7.25
CA ILE A 320 14.07 -22.57 -7.78
C ILE A 320 15.01 -21.68 -8.57
N ASN A 321 16.30 -21.74 -8.26
CA ASN A 321 17.35 -20.98 -8.91
C ASN A 321 18.38 -21.92 -9.53
N ILE A 322 18.57 -21.81 -10.84
CA ILE A 322 19.52 -22.60 -11.62
C ILE A 322 20.61 -21.66 -12.10
N GLN A 323 21.85 -21.93 -11.74
CA GLN A 323 23.00 -21.10 -12.06
C GLN A 323 24.04 -21.90 -12.82
N LEU A 324 24.48 -21.36 -13.96
CA LEU A 324 25.52 -21.91 -14.80
C LEU A 324 26.75 -21.02 -14.70
N TYR A 325 27.79 -21.58 -14.11
CA TYR A 325 29.09 -20.97 -13.92
C TYR A 325 30.03 -21.36 -15.05
N ASN A 326 30.73 -20.39 -15.61
CA ASN A 326 31.80 -20.62 -16.58
C ASN A 326 33.05 -19.86 -16.12
N LEU A 327 34.09 -20.61 -15.76
CA LEU A 327 35.35 -20.11 -15.23
C LEU A 327 36.43 -20.21 -16.31
N THR A 328 37.23 -19.17 -16.42
CA THR A 328 38.43 -19.13 -17.26
C THR A 328 39.56 -18.51 -16.45
N ASN A 329 40.58 -19.30 -16.15
CA ASN A 329 41.75 -18.92 -15.36
C ASN A 329 41.36 -18.20 -14.05
N TYR A 330 40.29 -18.66 -13.39
CA TYR A 330 39.66 -18.03 -12.22
C TYR A 330 39.83 -18.88 -10.97
N SER A 331 41.09 -19.19 -10.62
CA SER A 331 41.46 -20.04 -9.48
C SER A 331 41.67 -19.27 -8.16
N THR A 332 41.65 -17.94 -8.20
CA THR A 332 41.96 -17.07 -7.05
C THR A 332 40.87 -17.06 -5.96
N ILE A 333 39.62 -17.35 -6.31
CA ILE A 333 38.47 -17.36 -5.38
C ILE A 333 37.77 -18.73 -5.34
N PHE A 334 37.77 -19.47 -6.46
CA PHE A 334 37.22 -20.83 -6.54
C PHE A 334 38.34 -21.86 -6.60
N TYR A 335 38.52 -22.61 -5.52
CA TYR A 335 39.56 -23.66 -5.38
C TYR A 335 39.20 -25.00 -6.04
N ILE A 336 38.16 -25.04 -6.89
CA ILE A 336 37.74 -26.26 -7.57
C ILE A 336 38.48 -26.35 -8.91
N GLY A 337 39.39 -27.33 -9.03
CA GLY A 337 40.16 -27.58 -10.26
C GLY A 337 41.26 -26.55 -10.52
N ASP A 338 41.54 -26.30 -11.80
CA ASP A 338 42.57 -25.38 -12.30
C ASP A 338 42.03 -23.95 -12.54
N GLY A 339 40.83 -23.64 -12.04
CA GLY A 339 40.15 -22.37 -12.31
C GLY A 339 39.55 -22.29 -13.72
N ASN A 340 39.47 -23.41 -14.44
CA ASN A 340 38.72 -23.53 -15.69
C ASN A 340 37.57 -24.52 -15.53
N GLY A 341 36.45 -24.26 -16.20
CA GLY A 341 35.38 -25.24 -16.31
C GLY A 341 33.99 -24.65 -16.30
N LYS A 342 33.01 -25.53 -16.55
CA LYS A 342 31.59 -25.24 -16.47
C LYS A 342 31.00 -25.99 -15.29
N PHE A 343 30.31 -25.27 -14.42
CA PHE A 343 29.71 -25.83 -13.22
C PHE A 343 28.25 -25.41 -13.14
N ASN A 344 27.42 -26.29 -12.61
CA ASN A 344 25.99 -26.05 -12.47
C ASN A 344 25.67 -26.04 -10.98
N ASN A 345 24.90 -25.05 -10.56
CA ASN A 345 24.39 -24.94 -9.20
C ASN A 345 22.87 -24.87 -9.25
N LEU A 346 22.22 -25.63 -8.38
CA LEU A 346 20.77 -25.65 -8.20
C LEU A 346 20.51 -25.33 -6.74
N SER A 347 19.76 -24.27 -6.48
CA SER A 347 19.30 -23.93 -5.14
C SER A 347 17.78 -23.79 -5.10
N TYR A 348 17.24 -24.06 -3.93
CA TYR A 348 15.84 -23.88 -3.60
C TYR A 348 15.79 -22.89 -2.43
N GLU A 349 14.93 -21.88 -2.55
CA GLU A 349 14.82 -20.77 -1.60
C GLU A 349 13.37 -20.51 -1.17
#